data_AF-A0A386ZKM5-F1
#
_entry.id   AF-A0A386ZKM5-F1
#
_cell.length_a   1.000
_cell.length_b   1.000
_cell.length_c   1.000
_cell.angle_alpha   90.00
_cell.angle_beta   90.00
_cell.angle_gamma   90.00
#
_symmetry.space_group_name_H-M   'P 1'
#
loop_
_entity.id
_entity.type
_entity.pdbx_description
1 polymer ?
#
loop_
_entity_poly.entity_id
_entity_poly.type
_entity_poly.pdbx_seq_one_letter_code
_entity_poly.pdbx_strand_id
1 'polypeptide(L)'
;MADANQEPKSAQLQLWDEPAAPVVQLADAEGYERRQSRAVAQCPSCRRKAASVAEDARMRADMRVLWLHPDPAAPDGVREAFHCQHCQPRGPVGDTECARCPEEGPLLAEEFAADSAAGKVPAAVAEWLAGRGWHLANGALLCPNHHQG
;
A
#
# COMPACT_ATOMS: atom_id res chain seq x y z
N MET A 1 61.09 29.00 36.05
CA MET A 1 60.36 28.41 37.21
C MET A 1 59.44 29.51 37.73
N ALA A 2 58.12 29.50 37.68
CA ALA A 2 57.11 28.59 37.14
C ALA A 2 55.92 29.51 36.74
N ASP A 3 55.32 29.29 35.58
CA ASP A 3 54.17 30.07 35.10
C ASP A 3 52.89 29.36 35.57
N ALA A 4 52.04 30.07 36.31
CA ALA A 4 50.81 29.55 36.89
C ALA A 4 49.66 29.75 35.91
N ASN A 5 49.24 28.66 35.28
CA ASN A 5 48.09 28.61 34.38
C ASN A 5 46.80 28.78 35.19
N GLN A 6 46.10 29.90 35.02
CA GLN A 6 44.82 30.18 35.66
C GLN A 6 43.72 30.23 34.59
N GLU A 7 42.89 29.19 34.56
CA GLU A 7 41.74 29.08 33.64
C GLU A 7 40.66 30.12 33.96
N PRO A 8 40.01 30.74 32.96
CA PRO A 8 38.83 31.55 33.18
C PRO A 8 37.63 30.67 33.50
N LYS A 9 37.03 30.92 34.68
CA LYS A 9 35.76 30.35 35.14
C LYS A 9 34.66 30.62 34.11
N SER A 10 34.25 29.57 33.40
CA SER A 10 33.00 29.54 32.65
C SER A 10 31.84 29.56 33.64
N ALA A 11 31.34 30.76 33.91
CA ALA A 11 30.04 30.95 34.50
C ALA A 11 28.96 30.56 33.48
N GLN A 12 27.97 29.84 33.98
CA GLN A 12 26.58 29.76 33.51
C GLN A 12 26.31 28.98 32.22
N LEU A 13 25.85 27.74 32.41
CA LEU A 13 24.65 27.19 31.77
C LEU A 13 24.14 26.06 32.68
N GLN A 14 23.46 26.44 33.77
CA GLN A 14 22.57 25.53 34.49
C GLN A 14 21.17 25.65 33.86
N LEU A 15 20.85 24.68 33.03
CA LEU A 15 19.50 24.20 32.81
C LEU A 15 19.64 22.67 32.83
N TRP A 16 18.60 21.93 33.16
CA TRP A 16 18.56 20.45 33.22
C TRP A 16 19.06 19.82 34.55
N ASP A 17 18.42 20.21 35.65
CA ASP A 17 18.11 19.27 36.74
C ASP A 17 16.61 18.97 36.64
N GLU A 18 16.24 17.82 36.06
CA GLU A 18 15.02 17.08 36.41
C GLU A 18 15.08 15.65 35.80
N PRO A 19 14.53 14.65 36.49
CA PRO A 19 14.89 13.25 36.35
C PRO A 19 14.30 12.59 35.09
N ALA A 20 15.06 11.68 34.49
CA ALA A 20 14.56 10.82 33.44
C ALA A 20 13.46 9.88 34.00
N ALA A 21 12.21 10.11 33.60
CA ALA A 21 11.12 9.17 33.74
C ALA A 21 10.22 9.24 32.48
N PRO A 22 9.45 8.19 32.16
CA PRO A 22 9.91 7.11 31.29
C PRO A 22 8.94 6.88 30.13
N VAL A 23 9.39 6.44 28.94
CA VAL A 23 8.49 5.81 27.96
C VAL A 23 9.29 5.05 26.89
N VAL A 24 9.73 3.84 27.22
CA VAL A 24 9.55 2.78 26.23
C VAL A 24 8.08 2.41 26.39
N GLN A 25 7.23 2.89 25.49
CA GLN A 25 5.88 2.35 25.39
C GLN A 25 6.05 0.87 25.04
N LEU A 26 6.00 0.02 26.07
CA LEU A 26 5.69 -1.38 25.92
C LEU A 26 4.44 -1.41 25.05
N ALA A 27 4.58 -1.94 23.84
CA ALA A 27 3.44 -2.24 23.00
C ALA A 27 2.39 -2.89 23.90
N ASP A 28 1.18 -2.34 23.86
CA ASP A 28 -0.01 -2.86 24.50
C ASP A 28 -0.03 -4.39 24.34
N ALA A 29 -0.15 -5.11 25.46
CA ALA A 29 -0.19 -6.58 25.45
C ALA A 29 -1.27 -7.07 24.47
N GLU A 30 -2.37 -6.32 24.31
CA GLU A 30 -3.43 -6.55 23.34
C GLU A 30 -2.97 -6.38 21.87
N GLY A 31 -2.07 -5.44 21.56
CA GLY A 31 -1.45 -5.27 20.25
C GLY A 31 -0.44 -6.38 19.93
N TYR A 32 0.26 -6.86 20.95
CA TYR A 32 1.15 -8.01 20.86
C TYR A 32 0.37 -9.32 20.65
N GLU A 33 -0.67 -9.59 21.44
CA GLU A 33 -1.54 -10.76 21.32
C GLU A 33 -2.32 -10.78 20.00
N ARG A 34 -2.81 -9.62 19.51
CA ARG A 34 -3.42 -9.51 18.16
C ARG A 34 -2.44 -9.82 17.03
N ARG A 35 -1.16 -9.45 17.18
CA ARG A 35 -0.10 -9.86 16.23
C ARG A 35 0.16 -11.36 16.29
N GLN A 36 0.12 -11.96 17.47
CA GLN A 36 0.38 -13.39 17.66
C GLN A 36 -0.77 -14.29 17.19
N SER A 37 -2.01 -13.82 17.29
CA SER A 37 -3.20 -14.59 16.94
C SER A 37 -3.59 -14.47 15.46
N ARG A 38 -2.96 -13.58 14.69
CA ARG A 38 -3.29 -13.46 13.26
C ARG A 38 -2.71 -14.62 12.47
N ALA A 39 -3.60 -15.38 11.82
CA ALA A 39 -3.21 -16.44 10.90
C ALA A 39 -2.22 -15.93 9.85
N VAL A 40 -1.12 -16.67 9.64
CA VAL A 40 -0.08 -16.35 8.65
C VAL A 40 -0.69 -16.12 7.28
N ALA A 41 -0.20 -15.10 6.57
CA ALA A 41 -0.63 -14.75 5.22
C ALA A 41 -0.43 -15.95 4.31
N GLN A 42 -1.44 -16.21 3.48
CA GLN A 42 -1.39 -17.25 2.48
C GLN A 42 -1.89 -16.69 1.15
N CYS A 43 -1.09 -16.85 0.09
CA CYS A 43 -1.49 -16.41 -1.24
C CYS A 43 -2.71 -17.21 -1.72
N PRO A 44 -3.79 -16.56 -2.20
CA PRO A 44 -4.95 -17.27 -2.72
C PRO A 44 -4.60 -18.05 -4.00
N SER A 45 -3.71 -17.51 -4.84
CA SER A 45 -3.34 -18.09 -6.14
C SER A 45 -2.43 -19.33 -6.02
N CYS A 46 -1.34 -19.26 -5.25
CA CYS A 46 -0.37 -20.38 -5.13
C CYS A 46 -0.36 -21.09 -3.79
N ARG A 47 -1.19 -20.67 -2.82
CA ARG A 47 -1.29 -21.26 -1.47
C ARG A 47 0.00 -21.24 -0.64
N ARG A 48 1.06 -20.57 -1.11
CA ARG A 48 2.29 -20.33 -0.32
C ARG A 48 1.95 -19.53 0.93
N LYS A 49 2.44 -20.00 2.08
CA LYS A 49 2.39 -19.27 3.36
C LYS A 49 3.69 -18.52 3.54
N ALA A 50 3.64 -17.34 4.15
CA ALA A 50 4.85 -16.63 4.53
C ALA A 50 5.70 -17.46 5.50
N ALA A 51 7.01 -17.52 5.28
CA ALA A 51 7.96 -18.26 6.12
C ALA A 51 8.53 -17.42 7.28
N SER A 52 8.32 -16.10 7.25
CA SER A 52 8.79 -15.17 8.27
C SER A 52 7.81 -14.01 8.49
N VAL A 53 7.96 -13.28 9.59
CA VAL A 53 7.15 -12.08 9.89
C VAL A 53 7.35 -10.99 8.84
N ALA A 54 8.57 -10.80 8.36
CA ALA A 54 8.87 -9.82 7.32
C ALA A 54 8.19 -10.19 5.99
N GLU A 55 8.22 -11.48 5.62
CA GLU A 55 7.52 -11.99 4.45
C GLU A 55 6.00 -11.90 4.62
N ASP A 56 5.46 -12.15 5.81
CA ASP A 56 4.03 -12.00 6.10
C ASP A 56 3.56 -10.56 5.87
N ALA A 57 4.31 -9.59 6.40
CA ALA A 57 4.02 -8.18 6.21
C ALA A 57 4.08 -7.78 4.73
N ARG A 58 5.13 -8.20 4.00
CA ARG A 58 5.29 -7.92 2.57
C ARG A 58 4.16 -8.56 1.75
N MET A 59 3.92 -9.86 1.93
CA MET A 59 2.90 -10.60 1.20
C MET A 59 1.52 -9.98 1.38
N ARG A 60 1.20 -9.47 2.57
CA ARG A 60 -0.07 -8.77 2.78
C ARG A 60 -0.12 -7.40 2.16
N ALA A 61 0.98 -6.66 2.16
CA ALA A 61 1.05 -5.40 1.43
C ALA A 61 0.79 -5.63 -0.06
N ASP A 62 1.45 -6.63 -0.65
CA ASP A 62 1.24 -7.00 -2.06
C ASP A 62 -0.22 -7.42 -2.32
N MET A 63 -0.79 -8.26 -1.45
CA MET A 63 -2.19 -8.72 -1.56
C MET A 63 -3.24 -7.68 -1.14
N ARG A 64 -2.87 -6.44 -0.83
CA ARG A 64 -3.83 -5.32 -0.74
C ARG A 64 -4.11 -4.70 -2.11
N VAL A 65 -3.21 -4.92 -3.07
CA VAL A 65 -3.39 -4.43 -4.44
C VAL A 65 -4.38 -5.33 -5.15
N LEU A 66 -5.52 -4.77 -5.54
CA LEU A 66 -6.52 -5.46 -6.33
C LEU A 66 -6.09 -5.47 -7.80
N TRP A 67 -6.17 -6.64 -8.42
CA TRP A 67 -5.92 -6.84 -9.84
C TRP A 67 -7.21 -7.19 -10.56
N LEU A 68 -7.40 -6.63 -11.76
CA LEU A 68 -8.47 -6.98 -12.68
C LEU A 68 -7.89 -7.76 -13.85
N HIS A 69 -8.44 -8.95 -14.03
CA HIS A 69 -8.16 -9.82 -15.17
C HIS A 69 -9.43 -9.96 -16.02
N PRO A 70 -9.28 -10.25 -17.31
CA PRO A 70 -10.38 -10.81 -18.08
C PRO A 70 -10.90 -12.09 -17.44
N ASP A 71 -12.22 -12.26 -17.47
CA ASP A 71 -12.82 -13.51 -17.06
C ASP A 71 -12.83 -14.50 -18.24
N PRO A 72 -12.08 -15.61 -18.20
CA PRO A 72 -12.11 -16.61 -19.26
C PRO A 72 -13.49 -17.28 -19.42
N ALA A 73 -14.38 -17.17 -18.43
CA ALA A 73 -15.73 -17.71 -18.48
C ALA A 73 -16.74 -16.74 -19.11
N ALA A 74 -16.40 -15.47 -19.31
CA ALA A 74 -17.30 -14.44 -19.81
C ALA A 74 -16.50 -13.42 -20.66
N PRO A 75 -16.78 -13.28 -21.98
CA PRO A 75 -16.00 -12.40 -22.87
C PRO A 75 -15.87 -10.94 -22.42
N ASP A 76 -16.88 -10.40 -21.75
CA ASP A 76 -16.87 -9.04 -21.19
C ASP A 76 -16.77 -9.04 -19.64
N GLY A 77 -16.39 -10.18 -19.07
CA GLY A 77 -16.31 -10.36 -17.63
C GLY A 77 -15.00 -9.86 -17.06
N VAL A 78 -15.07 -9.38 -15.82
CA VAL A 78 -13.93 -8.95 -15.02
C VAL A 78 -13.79 -9.88 -13.83
N ARG A 79 -12.59 -10.46 -13.66
CA ARG A 79 -12.23 -11.27 -12.50
C ARG A 79 -11.26 -10.51 -11.60
N GLU A 80 -11.62 -10.39 -10.34
CA GLU A 80 -10.78 -9.84 -9.28
C GLU A 80 -9.75 -10.86 -8.77
N ALA A 81 -8.52 -10.40 -8.55
CA ALA A 81 -7.48 -11.23 -7.96
C ALA A 81 -6.55 -10.42 -7.03
N PHE A 82 -5.94 -11.12 -6.08
CA PHE A 82 -4.90 -10.59 -5.20
C PHE A 82 -3.70 -11.52 -5.27
N HIS A 83 -2.52 -10.97 -5.52
CA HIS A 83 -1.32 -11.76 -5.77
C HIS A 83 -0.25 -11.50 -4.71
N CYS A 84 0.52 -12.54 -4.40
CA CYS A 84 1.83 -12.33 -3.79
C CYS A 84 2.83 -11.90 -4.89
N GLN A 85 3.98 -11.37 -4.49
CA GLN A 85 5.08 -11.01 -5.40
C GLN A 85 5.42 -12.09 -6.46
N HIS A 86 5.30 -13.37 -6.12
CA HIS A 86 5.60 -14.46 -7.06
C HIS A 86 4.51 -14.74 -8.09
N CYS A 87 3.26 -14.41 -7.75
CA CYS A 87 2.09 -14.72 -8.58
C CYS A 87 1.62 -13.53 -9.41
N GLN A 88 2.12 -12.33 -9.14
CA GLN A 88 1.73 -11.17 -9.90
C GLN A 88 2.02 -11.39 -11.40
N PRO A 89 1.18 -10.83 -12.29
CA PRO A 89 1.42 -10.89 -13.73
C PRO A 89 2.84 -10.40 -14.08
N ARG A 90 3.47 -11.09 -15.03
CA ARG A 90 4.77 -10.68 -15.59
C ARG A 90 4.67 -9.99 -16.95
N GLY A 91 3.46 -9.94 -17.51
CA GLY A 91 3.15 -9.26 -18.76
C GLY A 91 2.89 -7.77 -18.56
N PRO A 92 2.22 -7.12 -19.53
CA PRO A 92 1.77 -5.74 -19.39
C PRO A 92 0.95 -5.55 -18.12
N VAL A 93 1.18 -4.43 -17.46
CA VAL A 93 0.43 -3.97 -16.29
C VAL A 93 -0.07 -2.58 -16.63
N GLY A 94 -1.37 -2.37 -16.47
CA GLY A 94 -2.01 -1.08 -16.58
C GLY A 94 -2.44 -0.60 -15.21
N ASP A 95 -2.42 0.70 -15.02
CA ASP A 95 -2.81 1.39 -13.81
C ASP A 95 -4.13 2.13 -14.04
N THR A 96 -4.97 2.12 -13.01
CA THR A 96 -6.14 2.99 -12.96
C THR A 96 -5.90 3.98 -11.83
N GLU A 97 -6.00 5.26 -12.13
CA GLU A 97 -5.74 6.31 -11.15
C GLU A 97 -6.79 7.41 -11.28
N CYS A 98 -7.03 8.11 -10.17
CA CYS A 98 -7.87 9.29 -10.21
C CYS A 98 -7.12 10.46 -10.84
N ALA A 99 -7.72 11.11 -11.83
CA ALA A 99 -7.14 12.30 -12.45
C ALA A 99 -7.10 13.55 -11.53
N ARG A 100 -7.67 13.50 -10.31
CA ARG A 100 -7.76 14.64 -9.38
C ARG A 100 -7.01 14.46 -8.07
N CYS A 101 -6.64 13.23 -7.71
CA CYS A 101 -5.96 12.93 -6.45
C CYS A 101 -5.05 11.73 -6.63
N PRO A 102 -4.09 11.48 -5.72
CA PRO A 102 -3.19 10.33 -5.83
C PRO A 102 -3.86 9.00 -5.45
N GLU A 103 -5.19 8.90 -5.50
CA GLU A 103 -5.90 7.66 -5.19
C GLU A 103 -5.74 6.68 -6.36
N GLU A 104 -5.03 5.60 -6.08
CA GLU A 104 -4.84 4.48 -7.00
C GLU A 104 -6.07 3.57 -6.97
N GLY A 105 -6.53 3.20 -8.16
CA GLY A 105 -7.48 2.14 -8.37
C GLY A 105 -6.80 0.78 -8.51
N PRO A 106 -7.55 -0.25 -8.92
CA PRO A 106 -6.96 -1.56 -9.19
C PRO A 106 -5.97 -1.55 -10.37
N LEU A 107 -5.06 -2.51 -10.37
CA LEU A 107 -4.17 -2.77 -11.50
C LEU A 107 -4.86 -3.64 -12.54
N LEU A 108 -4.58 -3.38 -13.81
CA LEU A 108 -5.06 -4.14 -14.96
C LEU A 108 -3.99 -5.14 -15.37
N ALA A 109 -4.42 -6.35 -15.73
CA ALA A 109 -3.55 -7.41 -16.22
C ALA A 109 -3.87 -7.78 -17.66
N GLU A 110 -2.88 -8.34 -18.37
CA GLU A 110 -3.08 -9.03 -19.65
C GLU A 110 -3.71 -8.12 -20.72
N GLU A 111 -4.78 -8.53 -21.39
CA GLU A 111 -5.42 -7.74 -22.45
C GLU A 111 -6.00 -6.43 -21.91
N PHE A 112 -6.51 -6.39 -20.67
CA PHE A 112 -6.96 -5.12 -20.08
C PHE A 112 -5.83 -4.11 -19.94
N ALA A 113 -4.61 -4.57 -19.63
CA ALA A 113 -3.43 -3.72 -19.58
C ALA A 113 -2.94 -3.31 -20.99
N ALA A 114 -3.02 -4.23 -21.96
CA ALA A 114 -2.64 -3.94 -23.33
C ALA A 114 -3.56 -2.89 -23.97
N ASP A 115 -4.87 -3.02 -23.76
CA ASP A 115 -5.88 -2.12 -24.28
C ASP A 115 -5.85 -0.76 -23.55
N SER A 116 -5.41 -0.74 -22.28
CA SER A 116 -5.28 0.51 -21.53
C SER A 116 -4.09 1.37 -21.93
N ALA A 117 -3.07 0.80 -22.57
CA ALA A 117 -1.89 1.54 -23.04
C ALA A 117 -2.24 2.68 -24.03
N ALA A 118 -3.43 2.65 -24.63
CA ALA A 118 -3.96 3.73 -25.45
C ALA A 118 -4.56 4.92 -24.64
N GLY A 119 -4.32 4.98 -23.33
CA GLY A 119 -4.85 6.02 -22.45
C GLY A 119 -6.35 5.93 -22.22
N LYS A 120 -6.94 4.75 -22.48
CA LYS A 120 -8.38 4.50 -22.35
C LYS A 120 -8.60 3.37 -21.37
N VAL A 121 -9.66 3.43 -20.57
CA VAL A 121 -10.06 2.29 -19.75
C VAL A 121 -10.92 1.35 -20.60
N PRO A 122 -10.63 0.03 -20.67
CA PRO A 122 -11.47 -0.92 -21.38
C PRO A 122 -12.92 -0.88 -20.88
N ALA A 123 -13.90 -1.11 -21.77
CA ALA A 123 -15.32 -0.93 -21.44
C ALA A 123 -15.78 -1.80 -20.25
N ALA A 124 -15.40 -3.08 -20.23
CA ALA A 124 -15.71 -3.99 -19.13
C ALA A 124 -15.12 -3.51 -17.79
N VAL A 125 -13.89 -2.99 -17.82
CA VAL A 125 -13.23 -2.41 -16.65
C VAL A 125 -13.94 -1.12 -16.20
N ALA A 126 -14.34 -0.27 -17.14
CA ALA A 126 -15.07 0.96 -16.84
C ALA A 126 -16.45 0.67 -16.20
N GLU A 127 -17.17 -0.34 -16.67
CA GLU A 127 -18.44 -0.78 -16.08
C GLU A 127 -18.22 -1.35 -14.66
N TRP A 128 -17.21 -2.20 -14.48
CA TRP A 128 -16.86 -2.74 -13.17
C TRP A 128 -16.48 -1.61 -12.18
N LEU A 129 -15.71 -0.63 -12.65
CA LEU A 129 -15.32 0.55 -11.87
C LEU A 129 -16.54 1.40 -11.50
N ALA A 130 -17.47 1.60 -12.43
CA ALA A 130 -18.73 2.30 -12.20
C ALA A 130 -19.58 1.65 -11.11
N GLY A 131 -19.65 0.31 -11.10
CA GLY A 131 -20.29 -0.45 -10.01
C GLY A 131 -19.68 -0.21 -8.62
N ARG A 132 -18.47 0.36 -8.56
CA ARG A 132 -17.74 0.72 -7.33
C ARG A 132 -17.66 2.23 -7.10
N GLY A 133 -18.44 3.03 -7.83
CA GLY A 133 -18.56 4.48 -7.65
C GLY A 133 -17.46 5.29 -8.35
N TRP A 134 -16.56 4.65 -9.09
CA TRP A 134 -15.69 5.37 -10.01
C TRP A 134 -16.50 5.86 -11.22
N HIS A 135 -16.05 6.90 -11.90
CA HIS A 135 -16.74 7.40 -13.08
C HIS A 135 -15.77 8.08 -14.04
N LEU A 136 -16.16 8.13 -15.31
CA LEU A 136 -15.43 8.85 -16.35
C LEU A 136 -16.05 10.23 -16.53
N ALA A 137 -15.26 11.28 -16.35
CA ALA A 137 -15.66 12.66 -16.63
C ALA A 137 -14.72 13.23 -17.71
N ASN A 138 -15.27 13.61 -18.87
CA ASN A 138 -14.50 14.13 -20.01
C ASN A 138 -13.32 13.24 -20.43
N GLY A 139 -13.48 11.91 -20.33
CA GLY A 139 -12.44 10.93 -20.65
C GLY A 139 -11.40 10.70 -19.54
N ALA A 140 -11.50 11.39 -18.41
CA ALA A 140 -10.65 11.18 -17.25
C ALA A 140 -11.35 10.32 -16.19
N LEU A 141 -10.62 9.37 -15.60
CA LEU A 141 -11.14 8.51 -14.55
C LEU A 141 -11.08 9.22 -13.19
N LEU A 142 -12.19 9.16 -12.45
CA LEU A 142 -12.34 9.80 -11.15
C LEU A 142 -12.82 8.80 -10.09
N CYS A 143 -12.19 8.84 -8.92
CA CYS A 143 -12.51 7.95 -7.82
C CYS A 143 -13.86 8.31 -7.14
N PRO A 144 -14.41 7.42 -6.30
CA PRO A 144 -15.68 7.66 -5.61
C PRO A 144 -15.67 8.92 -4.72
N ASN A 145 -14.49 9.36 -4.26
CA ASN A 145 -14.34 10.58 -3.46
C ASN A 145 -14.47 11.87 -4.29
N HIS A 146 -14.36 11.79 -5.62
CA HIS A 146 -14.44 12.92 -6.54
C HIS A 146 -15.61 12.82 -7.52
N HIS A 147 -16.71 12.17 -7.09
CA HIS A 147 -17.93 11.94 -7.88
C HIS A 147 -18.74 13.18 -8.26
N GLN A 148 -18.33 14.37 -7.79
CA GLN A 148 -18.95 15.64 -8.16
C GLN A 148 -17.86 16.57 -8.71
N GLY A 149 -18.02 16.92 -9.99
CA GLY A 149 -17.32 17.99 -10.67
C GLY A 149 -17.94 19.33 -10.36
#